data_AF-A0A7Y8LJA6-F1
#
_entry.id   AF-A0A7Y8LJA6-F1
#
_cell.length_a   1.000
_cell.length_b   1.000
_cell.length_c   1.000
_cell.angle_alpha   90.00
_cell.angle_beta   90.00
_cell.angle_gamma   90.00
#
_symmetry.space_group_name_H-M   'P 1'
#
loop_
_entity.id
_entity.type
_entity.pdbx_description
1 polymer ?
#
loop_
_entity_poly.entity_id
_entity_poly.type
_entity_poly.pdbx_seq_one_letter_code
_entity_poly.pdbx_strand_id
1 'polypeptide(L)'
;MTCPFLREACVWGCRSSSARKLIPQATAAPPGTLCLNGGYSHCSGFVGAAESPVEPPGVCPNLEKLAVQYCAAAPVTKFIPYSEAMLIRCGSDAHRYCDQFLDQTGSGRGAPREGDLISVPEDLLYAERHWWFDLPAEGPWHAGLDAFTSRLAGPADRVSFIPARAGSAPAVVLTAGDRDFTFALAESLIVTATNLQLRLHPRRIFDAPYDRGWIFEGVLTGRQCAELRQRLSDARRARRRMEEDARLVNERLQQFCPREFAALADGGLFEAGILAKLDREAAR
;
A
#
# COMPACT_ATOMS: atom_id res chain seq x y z
N MET A 1 0.31 15.15 3.97
CA MET A 1 1.72 15.30 4.41
C MET A 1 2.63 14.50 3.48
N THR A 2 3.87 14.95 3.27
CA THR A 2 4.84 14.25 2.42
C THR A 2 5.70 13.27 3.22
N CYS A 3 6.26 12.27 2.56
CA CYS A 3 7.16 11.30 3.19
C CYS A 3 8.43 11.99 3.71
N PRO A 4 8.86 11.74 4.96
CA PRO A 4 10.06 12.37 5.54
C PRO A 4 11.36 11.89 4.89
N PHE A 5 11.33 10.84 4.09
CA PHE A 5 12.48 10.35 3.31
C PHE A 5 12.50 10.85 1.86
N LEU A 6 11.47 11.57 1.42
CA LEU A 6 11.46 12.18 0.09
C LEU A 6 12.48 13.30 0.04
N ARG A 7 13.37 13.25 -0.96
CA ARG A 7 14.37 14.28 -1.21
C ARG A 7 14.28 14.74 -2.65
N GLU A 8 14.70 15.98 -2.84
CA GLU A 8 14.77 16.62 -4.14
C GLU A 8 16.24 16.78 -4.54
N ALA A 9 16.52 16.65 -5.82
CA ALA A 9 17.83 16.94 -6.38
C ALA A 9 17.68 17.50 -7.80
N CYS A 10 18.74 18.12 -8.30
CA CYS A 10 18.90 18.40 -9.72
C CYS A 10 19.83 17.36 -10.32
N VAL A 11 19.43 16.81 -11.47
CA VAL A 11 20.27 15.90 -12.26
C VAL A 11 20.43 16.44 -13.67
N TRP A 12 21.48 16.00 -14.33
CA TRP A 12 21.67 16.15 -15.76
C TRP A 12 21.12 14.93 -16.50
N GLY A 13 20.42 15.17 -17.59
CA GLY A 13 19.91 14.17 -18.53
C GLY A 13 20.31 14.49 -19.96
N CYS A 14 20.21 13.51 -20.85
CA CYS A 14 20.46 13.69 -22.28
C CYS A 14 19.15 13.56 -23.06
N ARG A 15 18.75 14.61 -23.77
CA ARG A 15 17.52 14.66 -24.58
C ARG A 15 17.52 13.70 -25.76
N SER A 16 18.69 13.41 -26.32
CA SER A 16 18.83 12.54 -27.49
C SER A 16 19.07 11.08 -27.16
N SER A 17 19.31 10.73 -25.89
CA SER A 17 19.52 9.35 -25.47
C SER A 17 18.20 8.61 -25.31
N SER A 18 18.09 7.42 -25.92
CA SER A 18 16.94 6.52 -25.72
C SER A 18 16.86 5.96 -24.30
N ALA A 19 17.99 5.90 -23.59
CA ALA A 19 18.05 5.56 -22.17
C ALA A 19 18.36 6.82 -21.34
N ARG A 20 17.44 7.19 -20.45
CA ARG A 20 17.61 8.34 -19.55
C ARG A 20 18.59 8.00 -18.42
N LYS A 21 19.88 8.21 -18.66
CA LYS A 21 20.90 8.15 -17.62
C LYS A 21 20.91 9.48 -16.87
N LEU A 22 20.38 9.47 -15.65
CA LEU A 22 20.30 10.65 -14.79
C LEU A 22 21.56 10.75 -13.93
N ILE A 23 22.28 11.87 -14.05
CA ILE A 23 23.55 12.09 -13.34
C ILE A 23 23.33 13.20 -12.30
N PRO A 24 23.53 12.94 -10.99
CA PRO A 24 23.46 13.97 -9.96
C PRO A 24 24.31 15.18 -10.31
N GLN A 25 23.75 16.37 -10.15
CA GLN A 25 24.54 17.59 -10.23
C GLN A 25 25.50 17.63 -9.04
N ALA A 26 26.75 17.26 -9.27
CA ALA A 26 27.84 17.46 -8.31
C ALA A 26 28.39 18.89 -8.44
N THR A 27 29.01 19.40 -7.36
CA THR A 27 29.68 20.71 -7.33
C THR A 27 30.82 20.80 -8.35
N ALA A 28 31.40 19.65 -8.74
CA ALA A 28 32.38 19.52 -9.79
C ALA A 28 31.99 18.40 -10.77
N ALA A 29 32.18 18.64 -12.06
CA ALA A 29 31.96 17.63 -13.09
C ALA A 29 32.94 16.45 -12.92
N PRO A 30 32.48 15.19 -12.89
CA PRO A 30 33.38 14.06 -12.89
C PRO A 30 34.33 14.11 -14.10
N PRO A 31 35.63 13.77 -13.93
CA PRO A 31 36.56 13.74 -15.04
C PRO A 31 36.07 12.78 -16.13
N GLY A 32 36.14 13.21 -17.40
CA GLY A 32 35.65 12.44 -18.55
C GLY A 32 34.19 12.70 -18.96
N THR A 33 33.52 13.68 -18.36
CA THR A 33 32.17 14.10 -18.76
C THR A 33 32.17 14.88 -20.08
N LEU A 34 31.99 14.17 -21.20
CA LEU A 34 31.94 14.73 -22.56
C LEU A 34 30.93 15.89 -22.73
N CYS A 35 29.80 15.81 -22.03
CA CYS A 35 28.72 16.79 -22.16
C CYS A 35 29.02 18.17 -21.53
N LEU A 36 30.03 18.27 -20.66
CA LEU A 36 30.33 19.47 -19.87
C LEU A 36 31.63 20.18 -20.28
N ASN A 37 32.41 19.60 -21.20
CA ASN A 37 33.75 20.08 -21.56
C ASN A 37 33.98 20.20 -23.08
N GLY A 38 32.91 20.31 -23.88
CA GLY A 38 32.99 20.37 -25.34
C GLY A 38 33.25 19.04 -26.05
N GLY A 39 33.55 17.95 -25.34
CA GLY A 39 33.79 16.62 -25.93
C GLY A 39 32.53 15.96 -26.53
N TYR A 40 31.37 16.60 -26.43
CA TYR A 40 30.10 16.12 -26.95
C TYR A 40 30.05 16.07 -28.48
N SER A 41 30.92 16.80 -29.19
CA SER A 41 31.05 16.73 -30.66
C SER A 41 31.40 15.32 -31.15
N HIS A 42 32.02 14.51 -30.30
CA HIS A 42 32.36 13.11 -30.57
C HIS A 42 31.35 12.11 -29.98
N CYS A 43 30.29 12.58 -29.32
CA CYS A 43 29.25 11.71 -28.77
C CYS A 43 28.32 11.21 -29.88
N SER A 44 28.15 9.89 -30.00
CA SER A 44 27.25 9.27 -30.98
C SER A 44 25.80 9.77 -30.87
N GLY A 45 25.34 10.06 -29.65
CA GLY A 45 24.01 10.61 -29.39
C GLY A 45 23.84 12.08 -29.79
N PHE A 46 24.93 12.83 -30.00
CA PHE A 46 24.88 14.21 -30.50
C PHE A 46 24.95 14.25 -32.03
N VAL A 47 25.88 13.48 -32.61
CA VAL A 47 26.12 13.43 -34.07
C VAL A 47 24.89 12.97 -34.86
N GLY A 48 24.03 12.14 -34.28
CA GLY A 48 22.81 11.63 -34.93
C GLY A 48 21.55 12.53 -34.82
N ALA A 49 21.60 13.66 -34.08
CA ALA A 49 20.41 14.45 -33.72
C ALA A 49 20.48 15.93 -34.18
N ALA A 50 21.44 16.30 -35.04
CA ALA A 50 21.75 17.69 -35.31
C ALA A 50 20.79 18.36 -36.33
N GLU A 51 19.90 19.22 -35.83
CA GLU A 51 19.47 20.43 -36.53
C GLU A 51 19.85 21.66 -35.67
N SER A 52 20.96 22.30 -36.06
CA SER A 52 21.50 23.61 -35.65
C SER A 52 21.92 23.88 -34.19
N PRO A 53 23.03 24.63 -33.99
CA PRO A 53 23.57 24.95 -32.67
C PRO A 53 22.98 26.26 -32.13
N VAL A 54 22.69 26.32 -30.83
CA VAL A 54 22.65 27.59 -30.10
C VAL A 54 23.45 27.45 -28.81
N GLU A 55 24.31 28.45 -28.61
CA GLU A 55 25.20 28.77 -27.50
C GLU A 55 24.62 28.54 -26.09
N PRO A 56 25.47 28.28 -25.06
CA PRO A 56 26.87 28.70 -24.96
C PRO A 56 27.92 27.67 -25.38
N PRO A 57 29.11 28.12 -25.84
CA PRO A 57 30.23 27.24 -26.14
C PRO A 57 30.72 26.53 -24.87
N GLY A 58 30.92 25.20 -24.98
CA GLY A 58 31.50 24.36 -23.92
C GLY A 58 30.55 23.32 -23.32
N VAL A 59 29.23 23.48 -23.45
CA VAL A 59 28.22 22.53 -22.94
C VAL A 59 27.43 21.93 -24.10
N CYS A 60 27.08 20.65 -23.99
CA CYS A 60 26.28 19.95 -25.00
C CYS A 60 24.86 20.53 -25.10
N PRO A 61 24.37 20.90 -26.30
CA PRO A 61 22.99 21.40 -26.49
C PRO A 61 21.90 20.39 -26.10
N ASN A 62 22.20 19.09 -26.18
CA ASN A 62 21.27 18.02 -25.78
C ASN A 62 21.31 17.72 -24.27
N LEU A 63 22.15 18.41 -23.50
CA LEU A 63 22.20 18.30 -22.05
C LEU A 63 21.06 19.13 -21.45
N GLU A 64 20.20 18.48 -20.68
CA GLU A 64 19.12 19.16 -19.97
C GLU A 64 19.26 18.99 -18.47
N LYS A 65 18.84 20.01 -17.74
CA LYS A 65 18.72 19.97 -16.28
C LYS A 65 17.31 19.54 -15.90
N LEU A 66 17.21 18.51 -15.07
CA LEU A 66 15.93 17.98 -14.60
C LEU A 66 15.86 18.06 -13.08
N ALA A 67 14.74 18.58 -12.58
CA ALA A 67 14.39 18.41 -11.18
C ALA A 67 13.87 16.98 -10.98
N VAL A 68 14.40 16.29 -9.97
CA VAL A 68 14.03 14.92 -9.65
C VAL A 68 13.75 14.78 -8.16
N GLN A 69 12.97 13.75 -7.85
CA GLN A 69 12.74 13.25 -6.50
C GLN A 69 13.38 11.88 -6.33
N TYR A 70 13.80 11.56 -5.11
CA TYR A 70 14.28 10.23 -4.76
C TYR A 70 13.98 9.92 -3.29
N CYS A 71 13.99 8.63 -2.95
CA CYS A 71 13.83 8.16 -1.58
C CYS A 71 15.21 8.00 -0.92
N ALA A 72 15.47 8.76 0.15
CA ALA A 72 16.70 8.65 0.92
C ALA A 72 16.80 7.36 1.75
N ALA A 73 15.67 6.71 2.02
CA ALA A 73 15.60 5.42 2.71
C ALA A 73 15.79 4.22 1.78
N ALA A 74 15.75 4.43 0.46
CA ALA A 74 15.93 3.33 -0.48
C ALA A 74 17.40 2.89 -0.52
N PRO A 75 17.68 1.56 -0.54
CA PRO A 75 19.07 1.06 -0.58
C PRO A 75 19.78 1.41 -1.88
N VAL A 76 19.03 1.70 -2.94
CA VAL A 76 19.54 2.17 -4.22
C VAL A 76 18.81 3.45 -4.59
N THR A 77 19.56 4.53 -4.76
CA THR A 77 19.01 5.81 -5.18
C THR A 77 18.47 5.71 -6.61
N LYS A 78 17.15 5.87 -6.74
CA LYS A 78 16.46 5.98 -8.03
C LYS A 78 15.91 7.39 -8.15
N PHE A 79 16.39 8.12 -9.16
CA PHE A 79 15.91 9.46 -9.49
C PHE A 79 14.65 9.37 -10.33
N ILE A 80 13.60 10.06 -9.91
CA ILE A 80 12.29 10.09 -10.56
C ILE A 80 12.02 11.55 -10.95
N PRO A 81 11.85 11.87 -12.24
CA PRO A 81 11.53 13.23 -12.68
C PRO A 81 10.28 13.79 -12.01
N TYR A 82 10.26 15.11 -11.73
CA TYR A 82 9.08 15.78 -11.16
C TYR A 82 7.81 15.60 -11.99
N SER A 83 7.95 15.56 -13.32
CA SER A 83 6.85 15.28 -14.24
C SER A 83 6.20 13.92 -14.03
N GLU A 84 6.88 13.01 -13.33
CA GLU A 84 6.48 11.64 -13.06
C GLU A 84 6.20 11.41 -11.56
N ALA A 85 6.17 12.47 -10.74
CA ALA A 85 6.01 12.40 -9.29
C ALA A 85 4.69 11.75 -8.84
N MET A 86 3.65 11.77 -9.70
CA MET A 86 2.38 11.06 -9.44
C MET A 86 2.55 9.54 -9.34
N LEU A 87 3.67 8.98 -9.81
CA LEU A 87 3.99 7.56 -9.69
C LEU A 87 4.53 7.19 -8.30
N ILE A 88 4.79 8.16 -7.43
CA ILE A 88 5.41 7.94 -6.12
C ILE A 88 4.39 8.17 -5.00
N ARG A 89 4.22 7.19 -4.12
CA ARG A 89 3.41 7.29 -2.89
C ARG A 89 3.92 8.37 -1.92
N CYS A 90 5.19 8.75 -2.04
CA CYS A 90 5.88 9.65 -1.14
C CYS A 90 5.35 11.10 -1.15
N GLY A 91 4.64 11.50 -2.20
CA GLY A 91 4.06 12.84 -2.31
C GLY A 91 2.80 13.06 -1.48
N SER A 92 2.22 12.01 -0.89
CA SER A 92 1.01 12.08 -0.07
C SER A 92 1.14 11.21 1.17
N ASP A 93 0.07 11.15 1.96
CA ASP A 93 -0.04 10.28 3.13
C ASP A 93 0.04 8.78 2.80
N ALA A 94 -0.08 8.42 1.51
CA ALA A 94 0.08 7.04 1.04
C ALA A 94 1.47 6.45 1.33
N HIS A 95 2.47 7.27 1.67
CA HIS A 95 3.77 6.80 2.12
C HIS A 95 3.70 5.95 3.40
N ARG A 96 2.65 6.09 4.22
CA ARG A 96 2.39 5.25 5.40
C ARG A 96 2.20 3.77 5.06
N TYR A 97 1.95 3.45 3.79
CA TYR A 97 1.80 2.09 3.27
C TYR A 97 3.01 1.61 2.45
N CYS A 98 4.10 2.38 2.42
CA CYS A 98 5.34 1.98 1.75
C CYS A 98 6.17 1.08 2.68
N ASP A 99 6.54 -0.12 2.19
CA ASP A 99 7.37 -1.07 2.96
C ASP A 99 8.65 -0.42 3.48
N GLN A 100 9.39 0.32 2.65
CA GLN A 100 10.61 1.02 3.08
C GLN A 100 10.36 2.05 4.19
N PHE A 101 9.23 2.76 4.15
CA PHE A 101 8.88 3.72 5.20
C PHE A 101 8.57 2.99 6.52
N LEU A 102 7.81 1.91 6.45
CA LEU A 102 7.44 1.09 7.61
C LEU A 102 8.68 0.42 8.22
N ASP A 103 9.58 -0.11 7.39
CA ASP A 103 10.84 -0.73 7.84
C ASP A 103 11.73 0.27 8.61
N GLN A 104 11.79 1.52 8.16
CA GLN A 104 12.67 2.54 8.76
C GLN A 104 12.10 3.16 10.04
N THR A 105 10.77 3.32 10.11
CA THR A 105 10.12 4.01 11.24
C THR A 105 9.63 3.06 12.32
N GLY A 106 9.51 1.76 12.03
CA GLY A 106 8.87 0.79 12.93
C GLY A 106 7.40 1.13 13.23
N SER A 107 6.80 2.07 12.50
CA SER A 107 5.46 2.59 12.75
C SER A 107 4.39 1.67 12.15
N GLY A 108 4.19 0.49 12.76
CA GLY A 108 3.06 -0.39 12.44
C GLY A 108 1.82 -0.02 13.25
N ARG A 109 0.63 -0.17 12.65
CA ARG A 109 -0.68 -0.03 13.34
C ARG A 109 -1.11 -1.36 14.00
N GLY A 110 -0.28 -2.41 13.92
CA GLY A 110 -0.66 -3.79 14.21
C GLY A 110 -0.61 -4.25 15.67
N ALA A 111 0.03 -3.53 16.60
CA ALA A 111 0.14 -4.02 17.98
C ALA A 111 -1.16 -3.76 18.78
N PRO A 112 -1.78 -4.78 19.38
CA PRO A 112 -2.89 -4.58 20.33
C PRO A 112 -2.42 -3.73 21.51
N ARG A 113 -3.32 -2.89 22.04
CA ARG A 113 -3.05 -2.16 23.29
C ARG A 113 -3.05 -3.14 24.46
N GLU A 114 -2.41 -2.78 25.55
CA GLU A 114 -2.41 -3.59 26.78
C GLU A 114 -3.86 -3.83 27.25
N GLY A 115 -4.27 -5.10 27.30
CA GLY A 115 -5.63 -5.52 27.62
C GLY A 115 -6.56 -5.75 26.42
N ASP A 116 -6.21 -5.29 25.21
CA ASP A 116 -6.99 -5.54 23.99
C ASP A 116 -6.59 -6.88 23.36
N LEU A 117 -7.58 -7.74 23.08
CA LEU A 117 -7.39 -9.03 22.42
C LEU A 117 -7.23 -8.88 20.89
N ILE A 118 -7.84 -7.84 20.31
CA ILE A 118 -7.81 -7.53 18.87
C ILE A 118 -7.39 -6.06 18.71
N SER A 119 -6.39 -5.78 17.88
CA SER A 119 -5.95 -4.40 17.61
C SER A 119 -7.01 -3.65 16.78
N VAL A 120 -7.32 -2.42 17.19
CA VAL A 120 -8.25 -1.52 16.49
C VAL A 120 -7.67 -0.09 16.47
N PRO A 121 -6.90 0.28 15.44
CA PRO A 121 -6.32 1.61 15.30
C PRO A 121 -7.36 2.75 15.36
N GLU A 122 -7.04 3.80 16.12
CA GLU A 122 -7.94 4.94 16.38
C GLU A 122 -8.03 5.92 15.21
N ASP A 123 -7.03 5.94 14.34
CA ASP A 123 -6.94 6.82 13.18
C ASP A 123 -7.63 6.26 11.92
N LEU A 124 -8.27 5.09 12.04
CA LEU A 124 -9.00 4.42 10.96
C LEU A 124 -10.52 4.46 11.17
N LEU A 125 -11.24 4.25 10.07
CA LEU A 125 -12.68 4.11 10.05
C LEU A 125 -13.07 2.68 9.64
N TYR A 126 -14.23 2.21 10.07
CA TYR A 126 -14.60 0.79 9.93
C TYR A 126 -15.99 0.60 9.36
N ALA A 127 -16.13 -0.25 8.34
CA ALA A 127 -17.40 -0.66 7.78
C ALA A 127 -17.99 -1.86 8.55
N GLU A 128 -19.29 -2.10 8.41
CA GLU A 128 -20.01 -3.18 9.12
C GLU A 128 -19.53 -4.60 8.74
N ARG A 129 -18.96 -4.80 7.55
CA ARG A 129 -18.42 -6.11 7.10
C ARG A 129 -16.93 -6.27 7.39
N HIS A 130 -16.46 -5.72 8.52
CA HIS A 130 -15.08 -5.85 8.98
C HIS A 130 -14.00 -5.37 7.99
N TRP A 131 -14.32 -4.30 7.26
CA TRP A 131 -13.33 -3.56 6.47
C TRP A 131 -12.90 -2.33 7.24
N TRP A 132 -11.61 -2.04 7.25
CA TRP A 132 -11.09 -0.74 7.66
C TRP A 132 -10.85 0.15 6.45
N PHE A 133 -10.88 1.46 6.67
CA PHE A 133 -10.62 2.51 5.72
C PHE A 133 -9.70 3.58 6.32
N ASP A 134 -8.66 3.95 5.57
CA ASP A 134 -7.91 5.19 5.77
C ASP A 134 -8.36 6.19 4.72
N LEU A 135 -9.01 7.26 5.18
CA LEU A 135 -9.55 8.33 4.35
C LEU A 135 -8.78 9.62 4.66
N PRO A 136 -7.60 9.85 4.09
CA PRO A 136 -6.86 11.08 4.31
C PRO A 136 -7.62 12.28 3.72
N ALA A 137 -7.25 13.49 4.14
CA ALA A 137 -7.81 14.71 3.56
C ALA A 137 -7.39 14.88 2.09
N GLU A 138 -6.17 14.44 1.76
CA GLU A 138 -5.58 14.48 0.42
C GLU A 138 -4.91 13.16 0.08
N GLY A 139 -5.00 12.76 -1.19
CA GLY A 139 -4.43 11.51 -1.69
C GLY A 139 -5.43 10.35 -1.74
N PRO A 140 -4.94 9.15 -2.07
CA PRO A 140 -5.81 8.00 -2.24
C PRO A 140 -6.26 7.43 -0.89
N TRP A 141 -7.48 6.90 -0.86
CA TRP A 141 -7.95 6.09 0.25
C TRP A 141 -7.35 4.70 0.18
N HIS A 142 -7.21 4.05 1.34
CA HIS A 142 -6.81 2.65 1.45
C HIS A 142 -7.85 1.87 2.24
N ALA A 143 -8.04 0.60 1.89
CA ALA A 143 -8.92 -0.30 2.63
C ALA A 143 -8.32 -1.70 2.75
N GLY A 144 -8.65 -2.39 3.82
CA GLY A 144 -8.27 -3.78 4.08
C GLY A 144 -9.23 -4.45 5.04
N LEU A 145 -8.97 -5.73 5.34
CA LEU A 145 -9.71 -6.47 6.35
C LEU A 145 -9.19 -6.10 7.74
N ASP A 146 -10.10 -5.97 8.71
CA ASP A 146 -9.72 -5.71 10.09
C ASP A 146 -9.09 -6.95 10.76
N ALA A 147 -8.50 -6.74 11.93
CA ALA A 147 -7.79 -7.79 12.65
C ALA A 147 -8.71 -8.95 13.06
N PHE A 148 -10.00 -8.72 13.28
CA PHE A 148 -10.97 -9.79 13.53
C PHE A 148 -11.09 -10.70 12.30
N THR A 149 -11.36 -10.14 11.12
CA THR A 149 -11.55 -10.95 9.91
C THR A 149 -10.25 -11.58 9.44
N SER A 150 -9.14 -10.86 9.53
CA SER A 150 -7.82 -11.43 9.26
C SER A 150 -7.53 -12.61 10.17
N ARG A 151 -7.88 -12.53 11.47
CA ARG A 151 -7.75 -13.66 12.40
C ARG A 151 -8.68 -14.81 12.03
N LEU A 152 -9.93 -14.51 11.66
CA LEU A 152 -10.94 -15.48 11.27
C LEU A 152 -10.49 -16.32 10.06
N ALA A 153 -9.97 -15.65 9.03
CA ALA A 153 -9.39 -16.28 7.85
C ALA A 153 -8.06 -16.98 8.14
N GLY A 154 -7.26 -16.45 9.07
CA GLY A 154 -5.93 -16.94 9.38
C GLY A 154 -4.90 -16.62 8.30
N PRO A 155 -3.71 -17.25 8.35
CA PRO A 155 -2.69 -17.08 7.33
C PRO A 155 -3.19 -17.56 5.96
N ALA A 156 -3.33 -16.64 5.01
CA ALA A 156 -3.67 -16.99 3.64
C ALA A 156 -2.46 -17.56 2.88
N ASP A 157 -2.71 -18.57 2.05
CA ASP A 157 -1.75 -19.14 1.10
C ASP A 157 -1.73 -18.37 -0.21
N ARG A 158 -2.86 -17.76 -0.58
CA ARG A 158 -2.99 -16.97 -1.82
C ARG A 158 -4.04 -15.88 -1.66
N VAL A 159 -3.81 -14.77 -2.37
CA VAL A 159 -4.72 -13.63 -2.44
C VAL A 159 -5.05 -13.32 -3.90
N SER A 160 -6.34 -13.28 -4.21
CA SER A 160 -6.85 -12.88 -5.52
C SER A 160 -7.73 -11.64 -5.38
N PHE A 161 -7.58 -10.69 -6.30
CA PHE A 161 -8.32 -9.44 -6.29
C PHE A 161 -9.40 -9.46 -7.37
N ILE A 162 -10.62 -9.06 -6.99
CA ILE A 162 -11.74 -8.82 -7.88
C ILE A 162 -12.00 -7.31 -7.84
N PRO A 163 -11.34 -6.51 -8.69
CA PRO A 163 -11.61 -5.07 -8.75
C PRO A 163 -13.05 -4.82 -9.20
N ALA A 164 -13.64 -3.71 -8.75
CA ALA A 164 -14.99 -3.32 -9.15
C ALA A 164 -15.13 -3.26 -10.67
N ARG A 165 -16.21 -3.84 -11.19
CA ARG A 165 -16.76 -3.55 -12.53
C ARG A 165 -17.98 -2.67 -12.35
N ALA A 166 -18.45 -2.03 -13.44
CA ALA A 166 -19.66 -1.22 -13.39
C ALA A 166 -20.82 -2.03 -12.76
N GLY A 167 -21.26 -1.62 -11.56
CA GLY A 167 -22.34 -2.27 -10.82
C GLY A 167 -21.93 -3.35 -9.79
N SER A 168 -20.65 -3.63 -9.57
CA SER A 168 -20.20 -4.60 -8.55
C SER A 168 -19.19 -4.01 -7.58
N ALA A 169 -19.37 -4.25 -6.27
CA ALA A 169 -18.39 -3.85 -5.27
C ALA A 169 -17.08 -4.65 -5.41
N PRO A 170 -15.90 -4.05 -5.12
CA PRO A 170 -14.64 -4.78 -5.11
C PRO A 170 -14.65 -5.89 -4.07
N ALA A 171 -13.97 -6.99 -4.37
CA ALA A 171 -13.84 -8.12 -3.45
C ALA A 171 -12.44 -8.73 -3.49
N VAL A 172 -12.03 -9.32 -2.38
CA VAL A 172 -10.81 -10.10 -2.27
C VAL A 172 -11.16 -11.55 -1.98
N VAL A 173 -10.42 -12.47 -2.58
CA VAL A 173 -10.51 -13.90 -2.28
C VAL A 173 -9.23 -14.30 -1.56
N LEU A 174 -9.38 -14.82 -0.35
CA LEU A 174 -8.30 -15.41 0.44
C LEU A 174 -8.41 -16.92 0.30
N THR A 175 -7.33 -17.55 -0.16
CA THR A 175 -7.22 -19.01 -0.14
C THR A 175 -6.46 -19.42 1.12
N ALA A 176 -7.03 -20.32 1.92
CA ALA A 176 -6.34 -20.99 3.02
C ALA A 176 -6.59 -22.51 2.91
N GLY A 177 -5.53 -23.28 2.72
CA GLY A 177 -5.59 -24.67 2.32
C GLY A 177 -6.25 -24.84 0.94
N ASP A 178 -7.28 -25.66 0.89
CA ASP A 178 -8.09 -25.95 -0.30
C ASP A 178 -9.37 -25.08 -0.39
N ARG A 179 -9.48 -24.06 0.46
CA ARG A 179 -10.71 -23.26 0.61
C ARG A 179 -10.48 -21.81 0.22
N ASP A 180 -11.48 -21.26 -0.46
CA ASP A 180 -11.53 -19.87 -0.88
C ASP A 180 -12.60 -19.11 -0.09
N PHE A 181 -12.21 -18.01 0.54
CA PHE A 181 -13.09 -17.10 1.28
C PHE A 181 -13.17 -15.77 0.55
N THR A 182 -14.38 -15.38 0.16
CA THR A 182 -14.61 -14.12 -0.56
C THR A 182 -15.10 -13.05 0.40
N PHE A 183 -14.36 -11.96 0.48
CA PHE A 183 -14.74 -10.77 1.24
C PHE A 183 -15.01 -9.64 0.26
N ALA A 184 -16.25 -9.18 0.20
CA ALA A 184 -16.65 -8.06 -0.64
C ALA A 184 -16.82 -6.79 0.19
N LEU A 185 -16.36 -5.67 -0.37
CA LEU A 185 -16.78 -4.37 0.12
C LEU A 185 -18.30 -4.22 -0.05
N ALA A 186 -18.96 -3.58 0.90
CA ALA A 186 -20.37 -3.19 0.71
C ALA A 186 -20.47 -2.01 -0.28
N GLU A 187 -19.40 -1.23 -0.38
CA GLU A 187 -19.33 0.01 -1.13
C GLU A 187 -18.86 -0.22 -2.56
N SER A 188 -19.60 0.34 -3.53
CA SER A 188 -19.18 0.38 -4.92
C SER A 188 -18.20 1.54 -5.12
N LEU A 189 -16.93 1.29 -4.82
CA LEU A 189 -15.85 2.28 -4.94
C LEU A 189 -14.99 2.02 -6.17
N ILE A 190 -14.51 3.09 -6.79
CA ILE A 190 -13.54 3.01 -7.88
C ILE A 190 -12.17 2.70 -7.28
N VAL A 191 -11.66 1.52 -7.61
CA VAL A 191 -10.31 1.06 -7.23
C VAL A 191 -9.32 1.47 -8.30
N THR A 192 -8.27 2.19 -7.92
CA THR A 192 -7.16 2.57 -8.80
C THR A 192 -5.96 1.66 -8.67
N ALA A 193 -5.77 1.02 -7.51
CA ALA A 193 -4.69 0.06 -7.31
C ALA A 193 -5.06 -1.06 -6.31
N THR A 194 -4.32 -2.15 -6.41
CA THR A 194 -4.37 -3.29 -5.46
C THR A 194 -2.98 -3.51 -4.90
N ASN A 195 -2.90 -4.02 -3.67
CA ASN A 195 -1.62 -4.34 -3.06
C ASN A 195 -1.03 -5.64 -3.64
N LEU A 196 -0.32 -5.51 -4.76
CA LEU A 196 0.27 -6.66 -5.44
C LEU A 196 1.29 -7.43 -4.58
N GLN A 197 1.83 -6.84 -3.51
CA GLN A 197 2.71 -7.55 -2.57
C GLN A 197 1.99 -8.70 -1.87
N LEU A 198 0.67 -8.65 -1.71
CA LEU A 198 -0.09 -9.75 -1.10
C LEU A 198 -0.14 -11.01 -1.97
N ARG A 199 0.18 -10.93 -3.26
CA ARG A 199 0.36 -12.13 -4.10
C ARG A 199 1.67 -12.85 -3.80
N LEU A 200 2.69 -12.11 -3.38
CA LEU A 200 4.01 -12.64 -3.05
C LEU A 200 4.13 -13.00 -1.56
N HIS A 201 3.43 -12.23 -0.72
CA HIS A 201 3.48 -12.32 0.74
C HIS A 201 2.06 -12.28 1.33
N PRO A 202 1.21 -13.28 1.05
CA PRO A 202 -0.21 -13.29 1.43
C PRO A 202 -0.43 -13.24 2.95
N ARG A 203 0.52 -13.76 3.73
CA ARG A 203 0.51 -13.71 5.21
C ARG A 203 0.43 -12.30 5.78
N ARG A 204 0.81 -11.26 5.02
CA ARG A 204 0.73 -9.86 5.48
C ARG A 204 -0.69 -9.40 5.84
N ILE A 205 -1.72 -10.00 5.25
CA ILE A 205 -3.12 -9.74 5.65
C ILE A 205 -3.35 -10.14 7.12
N PHE A 206 -2.71 -11.22 7.56
CA PHE A 206 -2.80 -11.73 8.92
C PHE A 206 -1.82 -11.03 9.86
N ASP A 207 -0.55 -10.93 9.46
CA ASP A 207 0.53 -10.43 10.33
C ASP A 207 0.47 -8.90 10.54
N ALA A 208 -0.01 -8.14 9.56
CA ALA A 208 -0.02 -6.68 9.57
C ALA A 208 -1.26 -6.08 8.88
N PRO A 209 -2.48 -6.38 9.36
CA PRO A 209 -3.74 -6.10 8.66
C PRO A 209 -3.97 -4.62 8.31
N TYR A 210 -3.47 -3.71 9.16
CA TYR A 210 -3.73 -2.26 9.06
C TYR A 210 -2.62 -1.47 8.36
N ASP A 211 -1.54 -2.15 7.97
CA ASP A 211 -0.36 -1.55 7.38
C ASP A 211 0.01 -2.31 6.11
N ARG A 212 0.91 -3.30 6.16
CA ARG A 212 1.32 -4.04 4.95
C ARG A 212 0.21 -4.90 4.35
N GLY A 213 -0.86 -5.14 5.11
CA GLY A 213 -2.04 -5.92 4.76
C GLY A 213 -3.14 -5.15 4.03
N TRP A 214 -2.97 -3.86 3.70
CA TRP A 214 -3.95 -3.12 2.88
C TRP A 214 -4.21 -3.83 1.55
N ILE A 215 -5.44 -3.75 1.03
CA ILE A 215 -5.91 -4.56 -0.10
C ILE A 215 -6.20 -3.70 -1.32
N PHE A 216 -7.03 -2.66 -1.12
CA PHE A 216 -7.48 -1.76 -2.17
C PHE A 216 -7.06 -0.33 -1.92
N GLU A 217 -6.85 0.38 -3.01
CA GLU A 217 -6.59 1.81 -3.05
C GLU A 217 -7.48 2.44 -4.12
N GLY A 218 -7.95 3.66 -3.87
CA GLY A 218 -8.72 4.42 -4.84
C GLY A 218 -8.70 5.92 -4.59
N VAL A 219 -9.47 6.65 -5.40
CA VAL A 219 -9.68 8.09 -5.27
C VAL A 219 -11.17 8.40 -5.10
N LEU A 220 -11.48 9.42 -4.30
CA LEU A 220 -12.83 9.90 -4.07
C LEU A 220 -12.87 11.41 -4.28
N THR A 221 -14.00 11.90 -4.79
CA THR A 221 -14.33 13.32 -4.70
C THR A 221 -14.64 13.72 -3.25
N GLY A 222 -14.55 15.01 -2.93
CA GLY A 222 -14.84 15.50 -1.58
C GLY A 222 -16.25 15.11 -1.09
N ARG A 223 -17.24 15.14 -1.99
CA ARG A 223 -18.61 14.69 -1.70
C ARG A 223 -18.67 13.20 -1.36
N GLN A 224 -18.09 12.34 -2.21
CA GLN A 224 -18.07 10.89 -1.97
C GLN A 224 -17.34 10.53 -0.68
N CYS A 225 -16.25 11.23 -0.36
CA CYS A 225 -15.51 11.05 0.89
C CYS A 225 -16.38 11.38 2.11
N ALA A 226 -17.11 12.51 2.08
CA ALA A 226 -18.02 12.89 3.16
C ALA A 226 -19.18 11.88 3.34
N GLU A 227 -19.81 11.45 2.24
CA GLU A 227 -20.88 10.44 2.24
C GLU A 227 -20.39 9.07 2.76
N LEU A 228 -19.16 8.67 2.43
CA LEU A 228 -18.56 7.44 2.96
C LEU A 228 -18.27 7.58 4.46
N ARG A 229 -17.64 8.67 4.91
CA ARG A 229 -17.33 8.89 6.33
C ARG A 229 -18.56 8.81 7.24
N GLN A 230 -19.71 9.30 6.79
CA GLN A 230 -20.97 9.24 7.56
C GLN A 230 -21.49 7.81 7.80
N ARG A 231 -21.11 6.85 6.93
CA ARG A 231 -21.55 5.46 7.00
C ARG A 231 -20.56 4.56 7.73
N LEU A 232 -19.32 5.01 7.89
CA LEU A 232 -18.29 4.28 8.60
C LEU A 232 -18.36 4.57 10.11
N SER A 233 -17.95 3.58 10.89
CA SER A 233 -17.85 3.68 12.34
C SER A 233 -16.45 4.09 12.77
N ASP A 234 -16.36 4.75 13.93
CA ASP A 234 -15.09 5.00 14.60
C ASP A 234 -14.51 3.70 15.22
N ALA A 235 -13.26 3.79 15.67
CA ALA A 235 -12.54 2.68 16.31
C ALA A 235 -13.23 2.17 17.59
N ARG A 236 -13.91 3.03 18.36
CA ARG A 236 -14.56 2.63 19.60
C ARG A 236 -15.78 1.73 19.33
N ARG A 237 -16.59 2.07 18.33
CA ARG A 237 -17.71 1.24 17.88
C ARG A 237 -17.22 -0.02 17.19
N ALA A 238 -16.16 0.09 16.38
CA ALA A 238 -15.54 -1.07 15.73
C ALA A 238 -15.00 -2.10 16.73
N ARG A 239 -14.31 -1.65 17.79
CA ARG A 239 -13.81 -2.52 18.87
C ARG A 239 -14.94 -3.32 19.51
N ARG A 240 -16.01 -2.65 19.97
CA ARG A 240 -17.16 -3.33 20.58
C ARG A 240 -17.78 -4.37 19.64
N ARG A 241 -17.86 -4.05 18.34
CA ARG A 241 -18.38 -4.99 17.34
C ARG A 241 -17.45 -6.20 17.20
N MET A 242 -16.14 -5.99 17.03
CA MET A 242 -15.17 -7.10 16.91
C MET A 242 -15.15 -8.00 18.17
N GLU A 243 -15.30 -7.43 19.35
CA GLU A 243 -15.42 -8.19 20.62
C GLU A 243 -16.72 -9.02 20.65
N GLU A 244 -17.85 -8.41 20.26
CA GLU A 244 -19.14 -9.10 20.16
C GLU A 244 -19.10 -10.23 19.12
N ASP A 245 -18.54 -9.98 17.94
CA ASP A 245 -18.42 -10.97 16.89
C ASP A 245 -17.48 -12.11 17.29
N ALA A 246 -16.39 -11.82 18.01
CA ALA A 246 -15.51 -12.85 18.56
C ALA A 246 -16.22 -13.71 19.61
N ARG A 247 -17.05 -13.09 20.46
CA ARG A 247 -17.91 -13.80 21.41
C ARG A 247 -18.91 -14.71 20.67
N LEU A 248 -19.60 -14.21 19.65
CA LEU A 248 -20.58 -14.98 18.87
C LEU A 248 -19.93 -16.16 18.12
N VAL A 249 -18.74 -15.96 17.56
CA VAL A 249 -17.98 -17.06 16.94
C VAL A 249 -17.67 -18.14 17.98
N ASN A 250 -17.17 -17.75 19.15
CA ASN A 250 -16.87 -18.71 20.22
C ASN A 250 -18.11 -19.44 20.74
N GLU A 251 -19.22 -18.72 20.96
CA GLU A 251 -20.50 -19.33 21.35
C GLU A 251 -20.95 -20.37 20.32
N ARG A 252 -20.82 -20.08 19.02
CA ARG A 252 -21.11 -21.05 17.96
C ARG A 252 -20.16 -22.25 17.97
N LEU A 253 -18.85 -22.02 18.11
CA LEU A 253 -17.87 -23.12 18.15
C LEU A 253 -18.15 -24.09 19.30
N GLN A 254 -18.50 -23.56 20.47
CA GLN A 254 -18.87 -24.38 21.63
C GLN A 254 -20.14 -25.20 21.39
N GLN A 255 -21.11 -24.67 20.65
CA GLN A 255 -22.34 -25.38 20.30
C GLN A 255 -22.10 -26.51 19.28
N PHE A 256 -21.32 -26.25 18.24
CA PHE A 256 -21.16 -27.19 17.12
C PHE A 256 -20.01 -28.19 17.31
N CYS A 257 -18.96 -27.82 18.05
CA CYS A 257 -17.74 -28.60 18.18
C CYS A 257 -17.22 -28.68 19.63
N PRO A 258 -18.06 -29.07 20.62
CA PRO A 258 -17.73 -29.00 22.06
C PRO A 258 -16.53 -29.87 22.49
N ARG A 259 -16.16 -30.89 21.71
CA ARG A 259 -15.02 -31.77 22.00
C ARG A 259 -13.71 -31.33 21.35
N GLU A 260 -13.77 -30.59 20.25
CA GLU A 260 -12.58 -30.14 19.51
C GLU A 260 -12.13 -28.74 19.94
N PHE A 261 -13.07 -27.90 20.38
CA PHE A 261 -12.80 -26.54 20.86
C PHE A 261 -13.14 -26.38 22.34
N ALA A 262 -12.58 -27.26 23.17
CA ALA A 262 -12.62 -27.11 24.62
C ALA A 262 -12.02 -25.74 24.99
N ALA A 263 -12.78 -24.93 25.73
CA ALA A 263 -12.43 -23.55 26.06
C ALA A 263 -11.04 -23.48 26.72
N LEU A 264 -10.08 -22.89 26.00
CA LEU A 264 -8.80 -22.51 26.57
C LEU A 264 -8.98 -21.22 27.38
N ALA A 265 -8.13 -20.98 28.38
CA ALA A 265 -8.10 -19.73 29.13
C ALA A 265 -7.41 -18.61 28.32
N ASP A 266 -7.88 -18.37 27.09
CA ASP A 266 -7.29 -17.45 26.11
C ASP A 266 -7.97 -16.07 26.09
N GLY A 267 -8.81 -15.79 27.08
CA GLY A 267 -9.56 -14.54 27.16
C GLY A 267 -10.81 -14.51 26.28
N GLY A 268 -11.20 -15.64 25.66
CA GLY A 268 -12.38 -15.72 24.82
C GLY A 268 -12.12 -15.29 23.39
N LEU A 269 -10.95 -15.59 22.84
CA LEU A 269 -10.66 -15.48 21.41
C LEU A 269 -10.64 -16.85 20.76
N PHE A 270 -11.32 -17.00 19.62
CA PHE A 270 -11.19 -18.20 18.81
C PHE A 270 -9.76 -18.34 18.23
N GLU A 271 -9.37 -19.56 17.89
CA GLU A 271 -8.10 -19.85 17.23
C GLU A 271 -8.03 -19.18 15.86
N ALA A 272 -6.89 -18.60 15.50
CA ALA A 272 -6.70 -18.03 14.17
C ALA A 272 -6.89 -19.08 13.06
N GLY A 273 -7.50 -18.68 11.94
CA GLY A 273 -7.74 -19.57 10.80
C GLY A 273 -8.89 -20.55 11.00
N ILE A 274 -9.81 -20.27 11.92
CA ILE A 274 -10.93 -21.16 12.22
C ILE A 274 -11.79 -21.49 10.99
N LEU A 275 -11.90 -20.58 10.01
CA LEU A 275 -12.66 -20.85 8.78
C LEU A 275 -12.11 -22.04 7.97
N ALA A 276 -10.80 -22.27 8.02
CA ALA A 276 -10.18 -23.41 7.36
C ALA A 276 -10.48 -24.74 8.09
N LYS A 277 -10.94 -24.68 9.35
CA LYS A 277 -11.21 -25.85 10.20
C LYS A 277 -12.68 -26.24 10.27
N LEU A 278 -13.60 -25.30 10.02
CA LEU A 278 -15.04 -25.54 10.07
C LEU A 278 -15.54 -26.33 8.85
N ASP A 279 -16.46 -27.27 9.00
CA ASP A 279 -17.10 -27.87 7.82
C ASP A 279 -17.85 -26.80 6.99
N ARG A 280 -18.02 -27.06 5.68
CA ARG A 280 -18.57 -26.09 4.71
C ARG A 280 -19.92 -25.48 5.10
N GLU A 281 -20.75 -26.22 5.84
CA GLU A 281 -22.05 -25.73 6.34
C GLU A 281 -21.92 -24.88 7.60
N ALA A 282 -20.91 -25.13 8.44
CA ALA A 282 -20.61 -24.35 9.64
C ALA A 282 -19.82 -23.06 9.34
N ALA A 283 -19.19 -22.98 8.16
CA ALA A 283 -18.42 -21.81 7.71
C ALA A 283 -19.25 -20.74 6.96
N ARG A 284 -20.56 -20.96 6.76
CA ARG A 284 -21.50 -20.00 6.13
C ARG A 284 -22.23 -19.15 7.18
#